data_AF-A0A1X0UT19-F1
#
_entry.id   AF-A0A1X0UT19-F1
#
_cell.length_a   1.000
_cell.length_b   1.000
_cell.length_c   1.000
_cell.angle_alpha   90.00
_cell.angle_beta   90.00
_cell.angle_gamma   90.00
#
_symmetry.space_group_name_H-M   'P 1'
#
loop_
_entity.id
_entity.type
_entity.pdbx_description
1 polymer ?
#
loop_
_entity_poly.entity_id
_entity_poly.type
_entity_poly.pdbx_seq_one_letter_code
_entity_poly.pdbx_strand_id
1 'polypeptide(L)'
;MSPIKRGNTLPIYNRVGVLRAERKMSRAQLAELVEVNPQTVGALERGDHYPSLDLALRICDVFHLPVEAVFSREEFGPLSAELYRREKNP
;
A
#
# COMPACT_ATOMS: atom_id res chain seq x y z
N MET A 1 1.75 18.79 -18.25
CA MET A 1 2.37 17.74 -17.41
C MET A 1 2.94 16.69 -18.34
N SER A 2 4.27 16.50 -18.32
CA SER A 2 4.92 15.51 -19.19
C SER A 2 4.50 14.10 -18.79
N PRO A 3 4.11 13.23 -19.75
CA PRO A 3 3.84 11.84 -19.45
C PRO A 3 5.17 11.20 -19.05
N ILE A 4 5.27 10.74 -17.81
CA ILE A 4 6.44 10.01 -17.32
C ILE A 4 6.59 8.78 -18.23
N LYS A 5 7.65 8.77 -19.05
CA LYS A 5 8.05 7.62 -19.87
C LYS A 5 8.15 6.42 -18.94
N ARG A 6 7.29 5.42 -19.12
CA ARG A 6 7.31 4.13 -18.42
C ARG A 6 8.57 3.36 -18.85
N GLY A 7 9.73 3.74 -18.32
CA GLY A 7 10.93 2.92 -18.45
C GLY A 7 10.73 1.66 -17.64
N ASN A 8 10.55 0.51 -18.29
CA ASN A 8 10.51 -0.85 -17.73
C ASN A 8 10.08 -0.93 -16.25
N THR A 9 8.95 -0.31 -15.91
CA THR A 9 8.67 0.11 -14.52
C THR A 9 8.40 -1.11 -13.67
N LEU A 10 9.31 -1.40 -12.74
CA LEU A 10 9.09 -2.41 -11.69
C LEU A 10 7.78 -2.06 -10.96
N PRO A 11 6.77 -2.95 -10.97
CA PRO A 11 5.49 -2.67 -10.34
C PRO A 11 5.66 -2.40 -8.84
N ILE A 12 4.82 -1.52 -8.29
CA ILE A 12 4.70 -1.33 -6.85
C ILE A 12 3.39 -1.97 -6.41
N TYR A 13 3.49 -3.01 -5.61
CA TYR A 13 2.37 -3.65 -4.92
C TYR A 13 2.13 -2.96 -3.59
N ASN A 14 0.90 -3.00 -3.08
CA ASN A 14 0.56 -2.39 -1.80
C ASN A 14 -0.41 -3.24 -0.99
N ARG A 15 -0.36 -3.11 0.34
CA ARG A 15 -1.30 -3.73 1.29
C ARG A 15 -2.35 -2.73 1.82
N VAL A 16 -2.48 -1.54 1.22
CA VAL A 16 -3.34 -0.46 1.77
C VAL A 16 -4.77 -0.93 1.98
N GLY A 17 -5.36 -1.64 1.01
CA GLY A 17 -6.73 -2.15 1.14
C GLY A 17 -6.90 -3.16 2.28
N VAL A 18 -5.91 -4.04 2.46
CA VAL A 18 -5.90 -5.04 3.55
C VAL A 18 -5.75 -4.34 4.90
N LEU A 19 -4.74 -3.49 5.05
CA LEU A 19 -4.45 -2.74 6.28
C LEU A 19 -5.61 -1.84 6.71
N ARG A 20 -6.32 -1.28 5.73
CA ARG A 20 -7.52 -0.48 5.96
C ARG A 20 -8.68 -1.36 6.46
N ALA A 21 -8.89 -2.53 5.86
CA ALA A 21 -9.92 -3.48 6.28
C ALA A 21 -9.65 -4.02 7.70
N GLU A 22 -8.40 -4.36 8.03
CA GLU A 22 -7.97 -4.79 9.36
C GLU A 22 -8.33 -3.76 10.45
N ARG A 23 -8.20 -2.47 10.13
CA ARG A 23 -8.54 -1.35 11.04
C ARG A 23 -9.99 -0.91 10.95
N LYS A 24 -10.85 -1.62 10.21
CA LYS A 24 -12.26 -1.25 9.94
C LYS A 24 -12.41 0.19 9.44
N MET A 25 -11.42 0.67 8.69
CA MET A 25 -11.34 2.05 8.21
C MET A 25 -11.99 2.15 6.83
N SER A 26 -12.71 3.23 6.55
CA SER A 26 -13.26 3.51 5.21
C SER A 26 -12.23 4.22 4.33
N ARG A 27 -12.42 4.20 3.00
CA ARG A 27 -11.56 4.95 2.08
C ARG A 27 -11.58 6.45 2.37
N ALA A 28 -12.74 6.97 2.76
CA ALA A 28 -12.90 8.38 3.12
C ALA A 28 -12.09 8.75 4.37
N GLN A 29 -12.12 7.90 5.40
CA GLN A 29 -11.33 8.11 6.62
C GLN A 29 -9.83 8.09 6.34
N LEU A 30 -9.33 7.11 5.57
CA LEU A 30 -7.91 7.10 5.21
C LEU A 30 -7.54 8.35 4.39
N ALA A 31 -8.40 8.73 3.44
CA ALA A 31 -8.18 9.89 2.59
C ALA A 31 -8.12 11.20 3.38
N GLU A 32 -8.95 11.35 4.41
CA GLU A 32 -8.92 12.48 5.34
C GLU A 32 -7.60 12.51 6.13
N LEU A 33 -7.16 11.38 6.69
CA LEU A 33 -5.92 11.28 7.45
C LEU A 33 -4.66 11.56 6.62
N VAL A 34 -4.70 11.25 5.32
CA VAL A 34 -3.58 11.50 4.40
C VAL A 34 -3.89 12.61 3.39
N GLU A 35 -4.83 13.49 3.71
CA GLU A 35 -5.15 14.72 2.96
C GLU A 35 -5.23 14.54 1.43
N VAL A 36 -5.97 13.52 0.98
CA VAL A 36 -6.23 13.25 -0.45
C VAL A 36 -7.72 13.04 -0.71
N ASN A 37 -8.09 12.90 -1.99
CA ASN A 37 -9.44 12.49 -2.36
C ASN A 37 -9.64 10.97 -2.11
N PRO A 38 -10.81 10.51 -1.62
CA PRO A 38 -11.13 9.09 -1.50
C PRO A 38 -10.93 8.25 -2.77
N GLN A 39 -11.06 8.86 -3.95
CA GLN A 39 -10.76 8.23 -5.24
C GLN A 39 -9.27 7.90 -5.40
N THR A 40 -8.37 8.74 -4.87
CA THR A 40 -6.93 8.50 -4.84
C THR A 40 -6.60 7.24 -4.04
N VAL A 41 -7.23 7.06 -2.86
CA VAL A 41 -7.11 5.83 -2.08
C VAL A 41 -7.62 4.62 -2.88
N GLY A 42 -8.78 4.75 -3.54
CA GLY A 42 -9.30 3.67 -4.38
C GLY A 42 -8.39 3.29 -5.56
N ALA A 43 -7.79 4.27 -6.23
CA ALA A 43 -6.84 4.05 -7.32
C ALA A 43 -5.54 3.41 -6.81
N LEU A 44 -5.06 3.83 -5.64
CA LEU A 44 -3.89 3.25 -4.98
C LEU A 44 -4.13 1.78 -4.64
N GLU A 45 -5.27 1.44 -4.03
CA GLU A 45 -5.62 0.06 -3.66
C GLU A 45 -5.67 -0.88 -4.87
N ARG A 46 -6.05 -0.38 -6.06
CA ARG A 46 -6.07 -1.16 -7.29
C ARG A 46 -4.73 -1.22 -8.02
N GLY A 47 -3.75 -0.41 -7.59
CA GLY A 47 -2.46 -0.28 -8.27
C GLY A 47 -2.52 0.54 -9.56
N ASP A 48 -3.61 1.29 -9.80
CA ASP A 48 -3.78 2.15 -10.98
C ASP A 48 -2.80 3.34 -10.96
N HIS A 49 -2.34 3.72 -9.76
CA HIS A 49 -1.47 4.87 -9.53
C HIS A 49 -0.41 4.57 -8.46
N TYR A 50 0.82 5.01 -8.70
CA TYR A 50 1.88 4.97 -7.70
C TYR A 50 1.86 6.25 -6.87
N PRO A 51 1.89 6.15 -5.52
CA PRO A 51 1.87 7.32 -4.67
C PRO A 51 3.18 8.10 -4.82
N SER A 52 3.14 9.40 -4.53
CA SER A 52 4.37 10.14 -4.22
C SER A 52 5.03 9.54 -2.98
N LEU A 53 6.33 9.78 -2.80
CA LEU A 53 7.04 9.36 -1.58
C LEU A 53 6.37 9.92 -0.32
N ASP A 54 5.97 11.19 -0.36
CA ASP A 54 5.23 11.85 0.71
C ASP A 54 3.92 11.10 1.08
N LEU A 55 3.07 10.79 0.08
CA LEU A 55 1.83 10.08 0.32
C LEU A 55 2.10 8.66 0.85
N ALA A 56 3.12 7.98 0.35
CA ALA A 56 3.52 6.66 0.85
C ALA A 56 3.90 6.72 2.33
N LEU A 57 4.71 7.71 2.74
CA LEU A 57 5.14 7.88 4.13
C LEU A 57 3.97 8.24 5.05
N ARG A 58 3.07 9.15 4.64
CA ARG A 58 1.87 9.48 5.43
C ARG A 58 0.96 8.28 5.64
N ILE A 59 0.82 7.40 4.63
CA ILE A 59 0.07 6.15 4.77
C ILE A 59 0.77 5.20 5.76
N CYS A 60 2.12 5.12 5.72
CA CYS A 60 2.90 4.34 6.68
C CYS A 60 2.68 4.84 8.12
N ASP A 61 2.65 6.14 8.31
CA ASP A 61 2.39 6.77 9.62
C ASP A 61 0.99 6.45 10.15
N VAL A 62 -0.05 6.54 9.32
CA VAL A 62 -1.43 6.16 9.68
C VAL A 62 -1.53 4.71 10.13
N PHE A 63 -0.76 3.82 9.50
CA PHE A 63 -0.76 2.41 9.85
C PHE A 63 0.26 2.04 10.93
N HIS A 64 1.17 2.94 11.32
CA HIS A 64 2.30 2.64 12.21
C HIS A 64 3.12 1.43 11.73
N LEU A 65 3.40 1.39 10.42
CA LEU A 65 4.13 0.31 9.77
C LEU A 65 5.26 0.87 8.91
N PRO A 66 6.39 0.14 8.75
CA PRO A 66 7.45 0.55 7.85
C PRO A 66 7.02 0.41 6.39
N VAL A 67 7.75 1.07 5.48
CA VAL A 67 7.35 1.15 4.06
C VAL A 67 7.27 -0.22 3.40
N GLU A 68 8.16 -1.14 3.74
CA GLU A 68 8.22 -2.51 3.22
C GLU A 68 7.03 -3.38 3.66
N ALA A 69 6.35 -3.03 4.75
CA ALA A 69 5.13 -3.71 5.19
C ALA A 69 3.89 -3.20 4.45
N VAL A 70 3.95 -2.00 3.87
CA VAL A 70 2.83 -1.34 3.17
C VAL A 70 2.97 -1.44 1.65
N PHE A 71 4.20 -1.34 1.13
CA PHE A 71 4.54 -1.30 -0.29
C PHE A 71 5.69 -2.26 -0.60
N SER A 72 5.67 -2.87 -1.78
CA SER A 72 6.73 -3.81 -2.20
C SER A 72 6.93 -3.77 -3.71
N ARG A 73 8.13 -4.16 -4.17
CA ARG A 73 8.42 -4.43 -5.59
C ARG A 73 8.00 -5.83 -6.02
N GLU A 74 7.69 -6.69 -5.05
CA GLU A 74 7.21 -8.04 -5.25
C GLU A 74 5.77 -8.15 -4.76
N GLU A 75 5.00 -9.04 -5.38
CA GLU A 75 3.61 -9.26 -4.98
C GLU A 75 3.53 -9.80 -3.55
N PHE A 76 2.63 -9.24 -2.75
CA PHE A 76 2.42 -9.71 -1.40
C PHE A 76 1.74 -11.08 -1.42
N GLY A 77 2.39 -12.07 -0.80
CA GLY A 77 1.77 -13.36 -0.57
C GLY A 77 0.64 -13.28 0.46
N PRO A 78 -0.21 -14.33 0.55
CA PRO A 78 -1.17 -14.47 1.64
C PRO A 78 -0.46 -14.45 3.00
N LEU A 79 -0.98 -13.67 3.95
CA LEU A 79 -0.39 -13.56 5.29
C LEU A 79 -0.29 -14.92 5.99
N SER A 80 -1.28 -15.81 5.79
CA SER A 80 -1.25 -17.17 6.32
C SER A 80 -0.04 -17.97 5.80
N ALA A 81 0.31 -17.84 4.52
CA ALA A 81 1.46 -18.52 3.95
C ALA A 81 2.79 -18.00 4.52
N GLU A 82 2.88 -16.70 4.85
CA GLU A 82 4.05 -16.11 5.50
C GLU A 82 4.21 -16.57 6.95
N LEU A 83 3.11 -16.59 7.72
CA LEU A 83 3.11 -17.02 9.12
C LEU A 83 3.54 -18.49 9.28
N TYR A 84 2.90 -19.41 8.56
CA TYR A 84 3.22 -20.84 8.65
C TYR A 84 4.54 -21.24 7.98
N ARG A 85 5.13 -20.38 7.13
CA ARG A 85 6.50 -20.58 6.61
C ARG A 85 7.55 -20.34 7.68
N ARG A 86 7.35 -19.34 8.55
CA ARG A 86 8.25 -19.04 9.67
C ARG A 86 8.23 -20.12 10.75
N GLU A 87 7.07 -20.72 11.03
CA GLU A 87 6.97 -21.82 12.00
C GLU A 87 7.74 -23.09 11.59
N LYS A 88 8.07 -23.23 10.30
CA LYS A 88 8.81 -24.38 9.76
C LYS A 88 10.32 -24.18 9.65
N ASN A 89 10.85 -23.02 10.03
CA ASN A 89 12.28 -22.75 10.01
C ASN A 89 12.79 -22.57 11.45
N PRO A 90 13.38 -23.61 12.08
CA PRO A 90 13.89 -23.54 13.45
C PRO A 90 15.07 -22.57 13.59
#